data_AF-A0AAD4S054-F1
#
_entry.id   AF-A0AAD4S054-F1
#
_cell.length_a   1.000
_cell.length_b   1.000
_cell.length_c   1.000
_cell.angle_alpha   90.00
_cell.angle_beta   90.00
_cell.angle_gamma   90.00
#
_symmetry.space_group_name_H-M   'P 1'
#
loop_
_entity.id
_entity.type
_entity.pdbx_description
1 polymer ?
#
loop_
_entity_poly.entity_id
_entity_poly.type
_entity_poly.pdbx_seq_one_letter_code
_entity_poly.pdbx_strand_id
1 'polypeptide(L)'
;MFCSICKKTTVNFSNNYGSDYAQNIRVRDGVVVCNSCYKEVNNIMNLIYKDKKDRSISYPEDTDWGKRWIEEMMKERDDFLGDLAVTFREGVHSDIQVKPGSGLAIPAHKFMLRLHLSLSEFNHEELKTFLEFLYRGNLAKEKFEKHFFSLSIAADKYVIPHLQKFCEQQLLNSLDSTNALKVLEISELCSNETLKLAALRSILQYKNEIFTSPYFEEFAKQNPHLMVDIKRAFMTPPSDKKI
;
A
#
# COMPACT_ATOMS: atom_id res chain seq x y z
N MET A 1 10.07 -33.77 1.51
CA MET A 1 9.94 -32.43 2.14
C MET A 1 8.90 -31.63 1.38
N PHE A 2 8.06 -30.81 2.02
CA PHE A 2 7.15 -29.93 1.27
C PHE A 2 7.92 -28.79 0.59
N CYS A 3 7.47 -28.36 -0.58
CA CYS A 3 7.94 -27.16 -1.24
C CYS A 3 7.85 -25.99 -0.25
N SER A 4 8.97 -25.28 -0.04
CA SER A 4 9.06 -24.19 0.91
C SER A 4 8.15 -23.00 0.57
N ILE A 5 7.64 -22.92 -0.67
CA ILE A 5 6.78 -21.86 -1.19
C ILE A 5 5.31 -22.26 -1.14
N CYS A 6 4.87 -23.17 -1.99
CA CYS A 6 3.44 -23.47 -2.12
C CYS A 6 2.89 -24.31 -0.96
N LYS A 7 3.77 -24.95 -0.16
CA LYS A 7 3.45 -25.93 0.90
C LYS A 7 2.56 -27.11 0.48
N LYS A 8 2.13 -27.19 -0.78
CA LYS A 8 1.19 -28.16 -1.35
C LYS A 8 1.89 -29.32 -2.05
N THR A 9 3.08 -29.07 -2.61
CA THR A 9 3.82 -30.06 -3.39
C THR A 9 4.86 -30.75 -2.52
N THR A 10 4.81 -32.08 -2.45
CA THR A 10 5.88 -32.88 -1.85
C THR A 10 7.06 -32.98 -2.81
N VAL A 11 8.23 -32.54 -2.36
CA VAL A 11 9.51 -32.61 -3.06
C VAL A 11 10.38 -33.69 -2.41
N ASN A 12 10.81 -34.69 -3.16
CA ASN A 12 11.56 -35.83 -2.66
C ASN A 12 13.01 -35.75 -3.09
N PHE A 13 13.96 -35.78 -2.14
CA PHE A 13 15.38 -35.99 -2.42
C PHE A 13 15.65 -37.45 -2.73
N SER A 14 15.85 -37.79 -4.00
CA SER A 14 16.51 -39.05 -4.34
C SER A 14 18.02 -38.81 -4.31
N ASN A 15 18.66 -39.13 -3.18
CA ASN A 15 20.12 -39.33 -3.14
C ASN A 15 20.43 -40.63 -3.90
N ASN A 16 20.58 -40.56 -5.23
CA ASN A 16 21.16 -41.66 -5.99
C ASN A 16 22.27 -41.10 -6.87
N TYR A 17 23.51 -41.46 -6.54
CA TYR A 17 24.59 -41.52 -7.50
C TYR A 17 24.12 -42.40 -8.67
N GLY A 18 23.97 -41.81 -9.86
CA GLY A 18 23.69 -42.52 -11.11
C GLY A 18 22.24 -42.91 -11.35
N SER A 19 21.46 -41.99 -11.94
CA SER A 19 20.47 -42.28 -13.01
C SER A 19 19.71 -41.00 -13.37
N ASP A 20 19.50 -40.79 -14.67
CA ASP A 20 18.99 -39.57 -15.33
C ASP A 20 17.52 -39.19 -15.05
N TYR A 21 17.01 -39.41 -13.82
CA TYR A 21 15.62 -39.10 -13.45
C TYR A 21 15.47 -38.20 -12.22
N ALA A 22 16.50 -37.42 -11.86
CA ALA A 22 16.37 -36.36 -10.86
C ALA A 22 15.67 -35.11 -11.44
N GLN A 23 14.40 -35.24 -11.87
CA GLN A 23 13.71 -34.16 -12.58
C GLN A 23 13.02 -33.10 -11.71
N ASN A 24 12.95 -33.23 -10.38
CA ASN A 24 12.02 -32.41 -9.58
C ASN A 24 12.61 -31.69 -8.36
N ILE A 25 13.92 -31.41 -8.33
CA ILE A 25 14.54 -30.69 -7.23
C ILE A 25 15.54 -29.66 -7.74
N ARG A 26 15.41 -28.42 -7.29
CA ARG A 26 16.47 -27.42 -7.39
C ARG A 26 16.71 -26.84 -6.00
N VAL A 27 17.91 -27.05 -5.47
CA VAL A 27 18.34 -26.56 -4.16
C VAL A 27 19.18 -25.32 -4.39
N ARG A 28 18.80 -24.19 -3.79
CA ARG A 28 19.63 -22.99 -3.72
C ARG A 28 19.64 -22.53 -2.27
N ASP A 29 20.81 -22.42 -1.68
CA ASP A 29 21.02 -22.06 -0.26
C ASP A 29 20.23 -22.94 0.74
N GLY A 30 20.02 -24.23 0.42
CA GLY A 30 19.35 -25.20 1.30
C GLY A 30 17.82 -25.20 1.25
N VAL A 31 17.20 -24.35 0.42
CA VAL A 31 15.73 -24.25 0.29
C VAL A 31 15.21 -25.19 -0.81
N VAL A 32 14.14 -25.93 -0.48
CA VAL A 32 13.57 -26.97 -1.34
C VAL A 32 12.34 -26.41 -2.05
N VAL A 33 12.46 -26.14 -3.36
CA VAL A 33 11.40 -25.53 -4.16
C VAL A 33 10.98 -26.49 -5.28
N CYS A 34 9.67 -26.63 -5.52
CA CYS A 34 9.16 -27.41 -6.66
C CYS A 34 9.40 -26.67 -7.98
N ASN A 35 9.42 -27.39 -9.11
CA ASN A 35 9.66 -26.80 -10.42
C ASN A 35 8.67 -25.69 -10.81
N SER A 36 7.40 -25.81 -10.39
CA SER A 36 6.38 -24.80 -10.67
C SER A 36 6.67 -23.48 -9.95
N CYS A 37 7.15 -23.52 -8.71
CA CYS A 37 7.51 -22.32 -7.94
C CYS A 37 8.94 -21.83 -8.21
N TYR A 38 9.76 -22.59 -8.94
CA TYR A 38 11.18 -22.27 -9.11
C TYR A 38 11.43 -20.98 -9.89
N LYS A 39 10.63 -20.72 -10.93
CA LYS A 39 10.75 -19.50 -11.75
C LYS A 39 10.42 -18.26 -10.90
N GLU A 40 9.34 -18.33 -10.13
CA GLU A 40 8.84 -17.25 -9.27
C GLU A 40 9.85 -16.92 -8.17
N VAL A 41 10.38 -17.95 -7.47
CA VAL A 41 11.43 -17.77 -6.47
C VAL A 41 12.68 -17.18 -7.09
N ASN A 42 13.12 -17.65 -8.27
CA ASN A 42 14.30 -17.07 -8.91
C ASN A 42 14.09 -15.60 -9.29
N ASN A 43 12.89 -15.19 -9.71
CA ASN A 43 12.60 -13.78 -9.99
C ASN A 43 12.71 -12.93 -8.72
N ILE A 44 12.05 -13.36 -7.64
CA ILE A 44 12.09 -12.66 -6.34
C ILE A 44 13.53 -12.62 -5.80
N MET A 45 14.24 -13.74 -5.83
CA MET A 45 15.64 -13.80 -5.38
C MET A 45 16.54 -12.92 -6.26
N ASN A 46 16.32 -12.86 -7.57
CA ASN A 46 17.09 -11.97 -8.45
C ASN A 46 16.86 -10.49 -8.11
N LEU A 47 15.65 -10.09 -7.70
CA LEU A 47 15.37 -8.73 -7.23
C LEU A 47 16.05 -8.44 -5.89
N ILE A 48 15.96 -9.37 -4.93
CA ILE A 48 16.66 -9.28 -3.63
C ILE A 48 18.18 -9.19 -3.84
N TYR A 49 18.73 -9.97 -4.77
CA TYR A 49 20.17 -10.01 -5.03
C TYR A 49 20.68 -8.85 -5.90
N LYS A 50 19.84 -8.26 -6.77
CA LYS A 50 20.18 -7.05 -7.55
C LYS A 50 20.51 -5.89 -6.60
N ASP A 51 19.72 -5.74 -5.54
CA ASP A 51 19.94 -4.74 -4.48
C ASP A 51 21.26 -4.98 -3.70
N LYS A 52 21.63 -6.25 -3.50
CA LYS A 52 22.89 -6.63 -2.81
C LYS A 52 24.15 -6.42 -3.63
N LYS A 53 24.08 -6.34 -4.97
CA LYS A 53 25.23 -6.15 -5.86
C LYS A 53 25.64 -4.67 -5.95
N ASP A 54 24.70 -3.76 -5.71
CA ASP A 54 24.89 -2.30 -5.71
C ASP A 54 25.32 -1.73 -4.34
N ARG A 55 25.99 -2.55 -3.52
CA ARG A 55 26.31 -2.29 -2.11
C ARG A 55 27.30 -1.14 -1.84
N SER A 56 27.54 -0.25 -2.79
CA SER A 56 28.37 0.95 -2.61
C SER A 56 27.80 2.23 -3.21
N ILE A 57 26.50 2.32 -3.48
CA ILE A 57 25.88 3.61 -3.80
C ILE A 57 25.28 4.14 -2.50
N SER A 58 25.90 5.16 -1.91
CA SER A 58 25.17 6.07 -1.04
C SER A 58 24.11 6.71 -1.92
N TYR A 59 22.90 6.15 -1.92
CA TYR A 59 21.79 6.76 -2.64
C TYR A 59 21.56 8.12 -1.97
N PRO A 60 21.55 9.23 -2.73
CA PRO A 60 21.05 10.49 -2.20
C PRO A 60 19.64 10.23 -1.63
N GLU A 61 19.20 11.04 -0.67
CA GLU A 61 17.82 11.01 -0.14
C GLU A 61 16.82 10.94 -1.31
N ASP A 62 16.40 9.73 -1.69
CA ASP A 62 15.67 9.48 -2.93
C ASP A 62 14.21 9.82 -2.68
N THR A 63 13.87 11.09 -2.85
CA THR A 63 12.52 11.62 -2.69
C THR A 63 11.56 11.11 -3.78
N ASP A 64 12.05 10.39 -4.80
CA ASP A 64 11.24 9.96 -5.95
C ASP A 64 11.09 8.44 -6.07
N TRP A 65 11.39 7.71 -4.99
CA TRP A 65 11.30 6.25 -4.95
C TRP A 65 9.90 5.73 -5.34
N GLY A 66 8.83 6.46 -4.99
CA GLY A 66 7.47 6.07 -5.31
C GLY A 66 7.14 6.15 -6.82
N LYS A 67 7.76 7.08 -7.57
CA LYS A 67 7.66 7.08 -9.04
C LYS A 67 8.42 5.90 -9.65
N ARG A 68 9.62 5.61 -9.13
CA ARG A 68 10.39 4.44 -9.56
C ARG A 68 9.69 3.13 -9.21
N TRP A 69 9.00 3.05 -8.07
CA TRP A 69 8.18 1.89 -7.70
C TRP A 69 7.15 1.59 -8.79
N ILE A 70 6.51 2.62 -9.37
CA ILE A 70 5.61 2.45 -10.52
C ILE A 70 6.38 1.89 -11.73
N GLU A 71 7.52 2.48 -12.08
CA GLU A 71 8.27 2.09 -13.28
C GLU A 71 8.90 0.68 -13.19
N GLU A 72 9.34 0.28 -12.00
CA GLU A 72 10.06 -0.98 -11.75
C GLU A 72 9.09 -2.12 -11.40
N MET A 73 8.06 -1.87 -10.59
CA MET A 73 7.17 -2.92 -10.08
C MET A 73 5.88 -3.05 -10.88
N MET A 74 5.32 -1.96 -11.40
CA MET A 74 4.04 -2.01 -12.14
C MET A 74 4.20 -2.20 -13.65
N LYS A 75 5.42 -2.01 -14.19
CA LYS A 75 5.72 -2.30 -15.60
C LYS A 75 5.92 -3.80 -15.84
N GLU A 76 6.22 -4.57 -14.79
CA GLU A 76 6.22 -6.02 -14.80
C GLU A 76 4.79 -6.52 -14.44
N ARG A 77 4.17 -7.26 -15.36
CA ARG A 77 2.73 -7.63 -15.42
C ARG A 77 2.08 -8.05 -14.10
N ASP A 78 0.76 -7.86 -14.00
CA ASP A 78 -0.17 -8.28 -12.92
C ASP A 78 0.13 -9.64 -12.25
N ASP A 79 0.57 -10.65 -13.02
CA ASP A 79 0.93 -11.98 -12.50
C ASP A 79 2.06 -11.90 -11.45
N PHE A 80 3.01 -10.99 -11.63
CA PHE A 80 4.16 -10.80 -10.76
C PHE A 80 3.79 -10.25 -9.38
N LEU A 81 2.82 -9.33 -9.30
CA LEU A 81 2.32 -8.79 -8.03
C LEU A 81 1.51 -9.86 -7.26
N GLY A 82 0.82 -10.76 -7.96
CA GLY A 82 0.13 -11.90 -7.35
C GLY A 82 1.08 -12.78 -6.52
N ASP A 83 2.22 -13.16 -7.10
CA ASP A 83 3.22 -14.01 -6.44
C ASP A 83 3.92 -13.29 -5.28
N LEU A 84 4.23 -12.00 -5.47
CA LEU A 84 4.80 -11.15 -4.42
C LEU A 84 3.87 -11.06 -3.21
N ALA A 85 2.57 -10.88 -3.42
CA ALA A 85 1.58 -10.86 -2.35
C ALA A 85 1.48 -12.18 -1.57
N VAL A 86 1.70 -13.31 -2.24
CA VAL A 86 1.81 -14.62 -1.56
C VAL A 86 3.07 -14.67 -0.71
N THR A 87 4.22 -14.26 -1.25
CA THR A 87 5.48 -14.27 -0.46
C THR A 87 5.44 -13.36 0.75
N PHE A 88 4.80 -12.18 0.66
CA PHE A 88 4.57 -11.31 1.80
C PHE A 88 3.68 -11.96 2.85
N ARG A 89 2.53 -12.53 2.45
CA ARG A 89 1.57 -13.18 3.35
C ARG A 89 2.20 -14.33 4.13
N GLU A 90 3.04 -15.11 3.47
CA GLU A 90 3.70 -16.29 4.04
C GLU A 90 5.06 -15.95 4.70
N GLY A 91 5.52 -14.69 4.61
CA GLY A 91 6.80 -14.23 5.15
C GLY A 91 8.04 -14.88 4.52
N VAL A 92 7.90 -15.47 3.33
CA VAL A 92 8.94 -16.29 2.69
C VAL A 92 10.04 -15.38 2.14
N HIS A 93 11.30 -15.64 2.52
CA HIS A 93 12.48 -14.88 2.10
C HIS A 93 12.48 -13.40 2.49
N SER A 94 11.71 -13.03 3.51
CA SER A 94 11.82 -11.70 4.13
C SER A 94 13.24 -11.43 4.62
N ASP A 95 13.78 -10.25 4.31
CA ASP A 95 15.13 -9.81 4.65
C ASP A 95 15.14 -8.52 5.48
N ILE A 96 13.94 -8.05 5.88
CA ILE A 96 13.72 -6.95 6.82
C ILE A 96 12.50 -7.22 7.72
N GLN A 97 12.57 -6.68 8.93
CA GLN A 97 11.46 -6.60 9.88
C GLN A 97 11.05 -5.13 10.02
N VAL A 98 9.87 -4.78 9.53
CA VAL A 98 9.37 -3.41 9.51
C VAL A 98 8.65 -3.14 10.82
N LYS A 99 9.15 -2.20 11.62
CA LYS A 99 8.58 -1.90 12.93
C LYS A 99 7.53 -0.77 12.81
N PRO A 100 6.24 -1.02 13.14
CA PRO A 100 5.25 0.03 13.27
C PRO A 100 5.51 0.88 14.53
N GLY A 101 4.81 2.01 14.66
CA GLY A 101 4.82 2.81 15.89
C GLY A 101 4.23 2.05 17.08
N SER A 102 3.27 1.16 16.80
CA SER A 102 2.64 0.29 17.79
C SER A 102 2.34 -1.10 17.22
N GLY A 103 2.56 -2.14 18.04
CA GLY A 103 2.35 -3.55 17.69
C GLY A 103 3.61 -4.28 17.22
N LEU A 104 3.41 -5.46 16.65
CA LEU A 104 4.50 -6.35 16.24
C LEU A 104 5.13 -5.92 14.92
N ALA A 105 6.43 -6.16 14.77
CA ALA A 105 7.12 -5.97 13.50
C ALA A 105 6.58 -6.93 12.43
N ILE A 106 6.61 -6.48 11.17
CA ILE A 106 6.10 -7.23 10.03
C ILE A 106 7.26 -7.66 9.13
N PRO A 107 7.43 -8.97 8.85
CA PRO A 107 8.42 -9.44 7.88
C PRO A 107 8.09 -8.92 6.48
N ALA A 108 9.07 -8.36 5.80
CA ALA A 108 8.92 -7.84 4.44
C ALA A 108 10.23 -7.99 3.65
N HIS A 109 10.24 -7.45 2.43
CA HIS A 109 11.39 -7.46 1.54
C HIS A 109 11.94 -6.05 1.32
N LYS A 110 13.26 -5.88 1.47
CA LYS A 110 13.95 -4.60 1.31
C LYS A 110 13.72 -3.99 -0.07
N PHE A 111 13.70 -4.82 -1.12
CA PHE A 111 13.49 -4.32 -2.49
C PHE A 111 12.11 -3.68 -2.67
N MET A 112 11.10 -4.11 -1.89
CA MET A 112 9.75 -3.54 -1.94
C MET A 112 9.63 -2.21 -1.22
N LEU A 113 10.45 -2.03 -0.19
CA LEU A 113 10.32 -0.88 0.67
C LEU A 113 11.34 0.19 0.30
N ARG A 114 12.58 -0.19 -0.08
CA ARG A 114 13.75 0.70 -0.26
C ARG A 114 13.77 1.88 0.72
N LEU A 115 13.22 1.63 1.91
CA LEU A 115 12.82 2.64 2.86
C LEU A 115 13.84 2.57 3.98
N HIS A 116 14.71 3.57 4.03
CA HIS A 116 15.34 3.98 5.29
C HIS A 116 14.38 4.85 6.13
N LEU A 117 13.10 4.94 5.75
CA LEU A 117 12.11 5.75 6.45
C LEU A 117 11.50 4.96 7.61
N SER A 118 11.38 5.65 8.74
CA SER A 118 10.65 5.17 9.91
C SER A 118 9.15 5.17 9.59
N LEU A 119 8.52 3.99 9.56
CA LEU A 119 7.07 3.83 9.37
C LEU A 119 6.31 3.87 10.71
N SER A 120 6.78 4.71 11.62
CA SER A 120 6.29 4.77 13.01
C SER A 120 4.94 5.46 13.16
N GLU A 121 4.42 6.13 12.12
CA GLU A 121 3.07 6.68 12.13
C GLU A 121 1.97 5.61 12.07
N PHE A 122 2.32 4.43 11.55
CA PHE A 122 1.37 3.35 11.40
C PHE A 122 1.29 2.52 12.67
N ASN A 123 0.09 2.10 13.03
CA ASN A 123 -0.08 0.90 13.86
C ASN A 123 0.11 -0.37 13.01
N HIS A 124 0.16 -1.53 13.67
CA HIS A 124 0.37 -2.82 12.99
C HIS A 124 -0.62 -3.08 11.84
N GLU A 125 -1.91 -2.83 12.03
CA GLU A 125 -2.94 -3.14 11.02
C GLU A 125 -2.86 -2.17 9.83
N GLU A 126 -2.60 -0.89 10.09
CA GLU A 126 -2.41 0.10 9.04
C GLU A 126 -1.15 -0.19 8.23
N LEU A 127 -0.03 -0.49 8.90
CA LEU A 127 1.22 -0.86 8.25
C LEU A 127 1.03 -2.11 7.40
N LYS A 128 0.35 -3.12 7.93
CA LYS A 128 0.05 -4.35 7.19
C LYS A 128 -0.77 -4.07 5.94
N THR A 129 -1.77 -3.19 6.05
CA THR A 129 -2.63 -2.79 4.92
C THR A 129 -1.85 -2.00 3.88
N PHE A 130 -0.98 -1.08 4.32
CA PHE A 130 -0.07 -0.34 3.45
C PHE A 130 0.87 -1.27 2.69
N LEU A 131 1.51 -2.21 3.39
CA LEU A 131 2.36 -3.24 2.76
C LEU A 131 1.54 -4.09 1.79
N GLU A 132 0.36 -4.58 2.18
CA GLU A 132 -0.49 -5.36 1.27
C GLU A 132 -0.78 -4.63 -0.04
N PHE A 133 -1.03 -3.32 0.00
CA PHE A 133 -1.15 -2.51 -1.22
C PHE A 133 0.14 -2.51 -2.05
N LEU A 134 1.30 -2.30 -1.43
CA LEU A 134 2.59 -2.31 -2.14
C LEU A 134 2.89 -3.66 -2.81
N TYR A 135 2.44 -4.77 -2.23
CA TYR A 135 2.66 -6.09 -2.83
C TYR A 135 1.60 -6.46 -3.87
N ARG A 136 0.38 -5.90 -3.81
CA ARG A 136 -0.75 -6.30 -4.68
C ARG A 136 -1.15 -5.27 -5.73
N GLY A 137 -0.80 -4.01 -5.52
CA GLY A 137 -1.31 -2.87 -6.28
C GLY A 137 -2.78 -2.53 -5.98
N ASN A 138 -3.49 -3.28 -5.13
CA ASN A 138 -4.88 -3.00 -4.77
C ASN A 138 -5.23 -3.45 -3.35
N LEU A 139 -6.41 -3.01 -2.88
CA LEU A 139 -7.01 -3.42 -1.62
C LEU A 139 -8.48 -3.76 -1.80
N ALA A 140 -8.98 -4.66 -0.94
CA ALA A 140 -10.42 -4.87 -0.80
C ALA A 140 -11.08 -3.62 -0.21
N LYS A 141 -12.33 -3.36 -0.61
CA LYS A 141 -13.07 -2.14 -0.24
C LYS A 141 -13.12 -1.95 1.28
N GLU A 142 -13.42 -3.00 2.03
CA GLU A 142 -13.59 -2.95 3.49
C GLU A 142 -12.27 -2.61 4.20
N LYS A 143 -11.15 -3.11 3.68
CA LYS A 143 -9.81 -2.79 4.23
C LYS A 143 -9.43 -1.35 3.95
N PHE A 144 -9.73 -0.87 2.74
CA PHE A 144 -9.48 0.52 2.40
C PHE A 144 -10.32 1.46 3.26
N GLU A 145 -11.63 1.24 3.37
CA GLU A 145 -12.53 2.07 4.19
C GLU A 145 -12.13 2.12 5.67
N LYS A 146 -11.50 1.06 6.18
CA LYS A 146 -10.99 1.05 7.57
C LYS A 146 -9.74 1.91 7.76
N HIS A 147 -8.91 2.06 6.72
CA HIS A 147 -7.56 2.63 6.82
C HIS A 147 -7.28 3.78 5.83
N PHE A 148 -8.29 4.32 5.17
CA PHE A 148 -8.13 5.31 4.09
C PHE A 148 -7.39 6.57 4.55
N PHE A 149 -7.57 6.99 5.81
CA PHE A 149 -6.90 8.17 6.33
C PHE A 149 -5.38 7.98 6.36
N SER A 150 -4.88 6.97 7.07
CA SER A 150 -3.44 6.70 7.17
C SER A 150 -2.82 6.33 5.82
N LEU A 151 -3.56 5.60 4.96
CA LEU A 151 -3.11 5.31 3.60
C LEU A 151 -2.97 6.57 2.74
N SER A 152 -3.91 7.52 2.80
CA SER A 152 -3.85 8.76 2.00
C SER A 152 -2.71 9.66 2.44
N ILE A 153 -2.52 9.84 3.75
CA ILE A 153 -1.40 10.63 4.29
C ILE A 153 -0.06 10.00 3.92
N ALA A 154 0.04 8.67 4.01
CA ALA A 154 1.26 7.97 3.61
C ALA A 154 1.52 8.06 2.11
N ALA A 155 0.47 7.97 1.28
CA ALA A 155 0.60 8.12 -0.17
C ALA A 155 1.24 9.45 -0.55
N ASP A 156 0.83 10.52 0.12
CA ASP A 156 1.37 11.86 -0.08
C ASP A 156 2.77 12.04 0.52
N LYS A 157 2.94 11.71 1.80
CA LYS A 157 4.21 11.80 2.53
C LYS A 157 5.34 11.04 1.84
N TYR A 158 5.02 9.86 1.30
CA TYR A 158 6.00 9.01 0.63
C TYR A 158 6.00 9.16 -0.89
N VAL A 159 5.17 10.05 -1.43
CA VAL A 159 5.08 10.36 -2.86
C VAL A 159 4.90 9.09 -3.68
N ILE A 160 3.84 8.31 -3.37
CA ILE A 160 3.50 7.05 -4.04
C ILE A 160 2.31 7.30 -4.98
N PRO A 161 2.53 7.66 -6.26
CA PRO A 161 1.47 8.22 -7.10
C PRO A 161 0.33 7.23 -7.38
N HIS A 162 0.63 5.94 -7.43
CA HIS A 162 -0.39 4.92 -7.62
C HIS A 162 -1.31 4.79 -6.41
N LEU A 163 -0.76 4.86 -5.20
CA LEU A 163 -1.57 4.87 -3.97
C LEU A 163 -2.36 6.18 -3.87
N GLN A 164 -1.78 7.33 -4.23
CA GLN A 164 -2.49 8.61 -4.25
C GLN A 164 -3.71 8.54 -5.17
N LYS A 165 -3.51 8.06 -6.41
CA LYS A 165 -4.60 7.89 -7.38
C LYS A 165 -5.64 6.87 -6.92
N PHE A 166 -5.21 5.75 -6.34
CA PHE A 166 -6.11 4.75 -5.78
C PHE A 166 -6.96 5.34 -4.66
N CYS A 167 -6.34 6.02 -3.68
CA CYS A 167 -7.03 6.68 -2.58
C CYS A 167 -8.04 7.71 -3.08
N GLU A 168 -7.62 8.61 -3.98
CA GLU A 168 -8.51 9.63 -4.56
C GLU A 168 -9.74 9.01 -5.22
N GLN A 169 -9.54 8.00 -6.08
CA GLN A 169 -10.65 7.33 -6.76
C GLN A 169 -11.61 6.64 -5.79
N GLN A 170 -11.08 5.92 -4.80
CA GLN A 170 -11.91 5.22 -3.82
C GLN A 170 -12.70 6.22 -2.96
N LEU A 171 -12.08 7.31 -2.51
CA LEU A 171 -12.75 8.33 -1.71
C LEU A 171 -13.82 9.08 -2.48
N LEU A 172 -13.56 9.47 -3.74
CA LEU A 172 -14.56 10.10 -4.58
C LEU A 172 -15.80 9.21 -4.77
N ASN A 173 -15.60 7.89 -4.87
CA ASN A 173 -16.68 6.93 -5.07
C ASN A 173 -17.45 6.57 -3.78
N SER A 174 -16.88 6.83 -2.61
CA SER A 174 -17.48 6.47 -1.31
C SER A 174 -17.98 7.67 -0.50
N LEU A 175 -17.83 8.91 -1.01
CA LEU A 175 -18.22 10.13 -0.31
C LEU A 175 -19.71 10.13 0.10
N ASP A 176 -19.95 10.26 1.40
CA ASP A 176 -21.29 10.33 2.00
C ASP A 176 -21.29 11.20 3.27
N SER A 177 -22.43 11.22 3.98
CA SER A 177 -22.58 12.01 5.22
C SER A 177 -21.68 11.55 6.37
N THR A 178 -21.19 10.31 6.33
CA THR A 178 -20.39 9.70 7.41
C THR A 178 -18.91 10.00 7.29
N ASN A 179 -18.40 10.18 6.06
CA ASN A 179 -16.97 10.35 5.81
C ASN A 179 -16.57 11.72 5.25
N ALA A 180 -17.50 12.56 4.76
CA ALA A 180 -17.17 13.78 4.03
C ALA A 180 -16.27 14.75 4.81
N LEU A 181 -16.47 14.90 6.12
CA LEU A 181 -15.60 15.72 6.97
C LEU A 181 -14.16 15.18 7.04
N LYS A 182 -14.01 13.85 7.15
CA LYS A 182 -12.70 13.21 7.21
C LYS A 182 -11.99 13.29 5.86
N VAL A 183 -12.73 13.18 4.75
CA VAL A 183 -12.19 13.40 3.40
C VAL A 183 -11.77 14.85 3.20
N LEU A 184 -12.50 15.82 3.73
CA LEU A 184 -12.10 17.23 3.69
C LEU A 184 -10.77 17.45 4.43
N GLU A 185 -10.60 16.85 5.60
CA GLU A 185 -9.34 16.90 6.36
C GLU A 185 -8.17 16.31 5.55
N ILE A 186 -8.35 15.12 4.95
CA ILE A 186 -7.33 14.49 4.09
C ILE A 186 -6.99 15.40 2.91
N SER A 187 -8.00 15.98 2.27
CA SER A 187 -7.79 16.81 1.09
C SER A 187 -6.95 18.04 1.39
N GLU A 188 -7.07 18.60 2.58
CA GLU A 188 -6.22 19.70 3.05
C GLU A 188 -4.79 19.20 3.30
N LEU A 189 -4.64 18.12 4.06
CA LEU A 189 -3.33 17.57 4.42
C LEU A 189 -2.50 17.15 3.21
N CYS A 190 -3.17 16.63 2.17
CA CYS A 190 -2.53 16.21 0.92
C CYS A 190 -2.58 17.29 -0.18
N SER A 191 -3.06 18.51 0.12
CA SER A 191 -3.25 19.59 -0.87
C SER A 191 -3.99 19.13 -2.15
N ASN A 192 -4.99 18.24 -2.00
CA ASN A 192 -5.77 17.68 -3.10
C ASN A 192 -7.07 18.48 -3.32
N GLU A 193 -7.03 19.43 -4.26
CA GLU A 193 -8.17 20.30 -4.58
C GLU A 193 -9.39 19.55 -5.14
N THR A 194 -9.17 18.45 -5.89
CA THR A 194 -10.27 17.65 -6.43
C THR A 194 -11.09 17.03 -5.31
N LEU A 195 -10.43 16.38 -4.35
CA LEU A 195 -11.06 15.83 -3.16
C LEU A 195 -11.66 16.92 -2.28
N LYS A 196 -10.99 18.07 -2.15
CA LYS A 196 -11.47 19.19 -1.33
C LYS A 196 -12.81 19.71 -1.85
N LEU A 197 -12.91 19.96 -3.14
CA LEU A 197 -14.15 20.40 -3.79
C LEU A 197 -15.25 19.33 -3.70
N ALA A 198 -14.92 18.06 -3.90
CA ALA A 198 -15.88 16.97 -3.79
C ALA A 198 -16.42 16.82 -2.36
N ALA A 199 -15.53 16.84 -1.36
CA ALA A 199 -15.89 16.76 0.05
C ALA A 199 -16.77 17.95 0.48
N LEU A 200 -16.43 19.17 0.09
CA LEU A 200 -17.26 20.35 0.35
C LEU A 200 -18.66 20.21 -0.27
N ARG A 201 -18.76 19.72 -1.51
CA ARG A 201 -20.06 19.46 -2.16
C ARG A 201 -20.88 18.42 -1.40
N SER A 202 -20.26 17.32 -0.96
CA SER A 202 -20.94 16.30 -0.15
C SER A 202 -21.40 16.86 1.19
N ILE A 203 -20.61 17.73 1.83
CA ILE A 203 -21.01 18.40 3.07
C ILE A 203 -22.25 19.28 2.85
N LEU A 204 -22.30 20.03 1.75
CA LEU A 204 -23.47 20.84 1.39
C LEU A 204 -24.71 19.96 1.14
N GLN A 205 -24.52 18.82 0.47
CA GLN A 205 -25.57 17.86 0.14
C GLN A 205 -26.17 17.22 1.41
N TYR A 206 -25.33 16.80 2.36
CA TYR A 206 -25.73 16.10 3.58
C TYR A 206 -25.71 16.99 4.84
N LYS A 207 -25.82 18.31 4.67
CA LYS A 207 -25.62 19.31 5.74
C LYS A 207 -26.41 19.05 7.03
N ASN A 208 -27.65 18.57 6.93
CA ASN A 208 -28.50 18.36 8.09
C ASN A 208 -27.99 17.20 8.95
N GLU A 209 -27.59 16.10 8.31
CA GLU A 209 -27.01 14.92 8.99
C GLU A 209 -25.66 15.27 9.60
N ILE A 210 -24.82 15.99 8.86
CA ILE A 210 -23.47 16.34 9.31
C ILE A 210 -23.52 17.32 10.49
N PHE A 211 -24.27 18.42 10.37
CA PHE A 211 -24.29 19.47 11.40
C PHE A 211 -24.96 19.06 12.71
N THR A 212 -25.80 18.02 12.68
CA THR A 212 -26.42 17.46 13.89
C THR A 212 -25.57 16.37 14.53
N SER A 213 -24.52 15.89 13.84
CA SER A 213 -23.64 14.86 14.36
C SER A 213 -22.71 15.40 15.47
N PRO A 214 -22.42 14.61 16.52
CA PRO A 214 -21.43 15.00 17.53
C PRO A 214 -20.01 15.10 16.95
N TYR A 215 -19.76 14.37 15.86
CA TYR A 215 -18.48 14.36 15.16
C TYR A 215 -18.15 15.73 14.54
N PHE A 216 -19.16 16.49 14.09
CA PHE A 216 -18.95 17.82 13.52
C PHE A 216 -18.43 18.82 14.56
N GLU A 217 -18.88 18.74 15.81
CA GLU A 217 -18.39 19.64 16.86
C GLU A 217 -16.90 19.40 17.15
N GLU A 218 -16.48 18.14 17.23
CA GLU A 218 -15.07 17.78 17.42
C GLU A 218 -14.23 18.20 16.22
N PHE A 219 -14.72 17.95 15.00
CA PHE A 219 -14.08 18.39 13.77
C PHE A 219 -13.87 19.90 13.75
N ALA A 220 -14.89 20.69 14.15
CA ALA A 220 -14.83 22.14 14.16
C ALA A 220 -13.79 22.68 15.15
N LYS A 221 -13.64 22.03 16.31
CA LYS A 221 -12.62 22.39 17.31
C LYS A 221 -11.21 22.13 16.79
N GLN A 222 -11.00 20.99 16.14
CA GLN A 222 -9.70 20.58 15.62
C GLN A 222 -9.30 21.33 14.34
N ASN A 223 -10.28 21.71 13.51
CA ASN A 223 -10.04 22.27 12.18
C ASN A 223 -10.74 23.63 11.94
N PRO A 224 -10.42 24.71 12.70
CA PRO A 224 -11.09 25.99 12.54
C PRO A 224 -11.00 26.58 11.12
N HIS A 225 -9.89 26.36 10.41
CA HIS A 225 -9.69 26.84 9.05
C HIS A 225 -10.63 26.14 8.04
N LEU A 226 -10.85 24.82 8.18
CA LEU A 226 -11.79 24.07 7.34
C LEU A 226 -13.24 24.49 7.59
N MET A 227 -13.56 24.95 8.80
CA MET A 227 -14.88 25.54 9.08
C MET A 227 -15.12 26.82 8.28
N VAL A 228 -14.07 27.62 8.06
CA VAL A 228 -14.16 28.80 7.20
C VAL A 228 -14.39 28.36 5.74
N ASP A 229 -13.72 27.31 5.27
CA ASP A 229 -13.92 26.79 3.92
C ASP A 229 -15.33 26.24 3.70
N ILE A 230 -15.86 25.48 4.67
CA ILE A 230 -17.26 25.04 4.67
C ILE A 230 -18.18 26.25 4.60
N LYS A 231 -17.97 27.26 5.46
CA LYS A 231 -18.81 28.47 5.48
C LYS A 231 -18.76 29.22 4.14
N ARG A 232 -17.57 29.36 3.53
CA ARG A 232 -17.39 29.96 2.19
C ARG A 232 -18.14 29.17 1.12
N ALA A 233 -18.08 27.84 1.17
CA ALA A 233 -18.80 26.98 0.24
C ALA A 233 -20.33 27.20 0.33
N PHE A 234 -20.88 27.37 1.53
CA PHE A 234 -22.31 27.72 1.72
C PHE A 234 -22.70 29.11 1.19
N MET A 235 -21.75 30.05 1.16
CA MET A 235 -21.98 31.42 0.68
C MET A 235 -21.78 31.57 -0.82
N THR A 236 -21.14 30.60 -1.46
CA THR A 236 -20.92 30.61 -2.91
C THR A 236 -22.20 30.10 -3.58
N PRO A 237 -22.88 30.91 -4.41
CA PRO A 237 -24.03 30.42 -5.16
C PRO A 237 -23.58 29.27 -6.07
N PRO A 238 -24.42 28.24 -6.30
CA PRO A 238 -24.06 27.17 -7.22
C PRO A 238 -23.76 27.81 -8.56
N SER A 239 -22.49 27.80 -8.97
CA SER A 239 -22.10 28.21 -10.30
C SER A 239 -22.75 27.23 -11.26
N ASP A 240 -23.76 27.70 -12.00
CA ASP A 240 -24.33 27.02 -13.16
C ASP A 240 -23.19 26.69 -14.14
N LYS A 241 -22.53 25.54 -13.98
CA LYS A 241 -21.81 24.91 -15.08
C LYS A 241 -22.86 24.21 -15.94
N LYS A 242 -23.53 25.00 -16.77
CA LYS A 242 -24.23 24.52 -17.95
C LYS A 242 -23.21 23.90 -18.91
N ILE A 243 -23.44 22.63 -19.20
CA ILE A 243 -23.05 21.82 -20.38
C ILE A 243 -21.56 21.59 -20.55
#